data_AF-A0A368W120-F1
#
_entry.id   AF-A0A368W120-F1
#
_cell.length_a   1.000
_cell.length_b   1.000
_cell.length_c   1.000
_cell.angle_alpha   90.00
_cell.angle_beta   90.00
_cell.angle_gamma   90.00
#
_symmetry.space_group_name_H-M   'P 1'
#
loop_
_entity.id
_entity.type
_entity.pdbx_description
1 polymer ?
#
loop_
_entity_poly.entity_id
_entity_poly.type
_entity_poly.pdbx_seq_one_letter_code
_entity_poly.pdbx_strand_id
1 'polypeptide(L)'
;MTTDETDAQQPAAKVLQLIEALHTELAGIDDPVVRIESARRVRANAKKFETLYAEITRQAVRDMRERNMSYARIAEELGVSRARAYQLASKPAEPE
;
A
#
# COMPACT_ATOMS: atom_id res chain seq x y z
N MET A 1 27.60 4.47 4.54
CA MET A 1 26.38 4.24 5.35
C MET A 1 25.22 4.31 4.36
N THR A 2 24.87 3.17 3.75
CA THR A 2 23.98 3.06 2.58
C THR A 2 23.16 1.78 2.73
N THR A 3 22.34 1.71 3.77
CA THR A 3 21.54 0.51 4.10
C THR A 3 20.03 0.73 4.02
N ASP A 4 19.53 1.96 3.91
CA ASP A 4 18.08 2.21 3.93
C ASP A 4 17.37 1.97 2.58
N GLU A 5 17.98 2.28 1.43
CA GLU A 5 17.34 2.08 0.13
C GLU A 5 17.20 0.60 -0.25
N THR A 6 18.17 -0.23 0.17
CA THR A 6 18.21 -1.65 -0.16
C THR A 6 17.12 -2.45 0.57
N ASP A 7 16.73 -2.01 1.77
CA ASP A 7 15.70 -2.68 2.58
C ASP A 7 14.27 -2.40 2.08
N ALA A 8 14.02 -1.23 1.47
CA ALA A 8 12.71 -0.89 0.90
C ALA A 8 12.47 -1.48 -0.51
N GLN A 9 13.54 -1.74 -1.27
CA GLN A 9 13.45 -2.35 -2.61
C GLN A 9 13.12 -3.85 -2.58
N GLN A 10 13.47 -4.56 -1.49
CA GLN A 10 13.18 -5.98 -1.35
C GLN A 10 11.67 -6.29 -1.24
N PRO A 11 10.86 -5.57 -0.43
CA PRO A 11 9.41 -5.76 -0.39
C PRO A 11 8.73 -5.53 -1.74
N ALA A 12 9.09 -4.47 -2.46
CA ALA A 12 8.46 -4.12 -3.74
C ALA A 12 8.74 -5.19 -4.81
N ALA A 13 9.99 -5.65 -4.92
CA ALA A 13 10.37 -6.72 -5.83
C ALA A 13 9.62 -8.03 -5.53
N LYS A 14 9.47 -8.36 -4.23
CA LYS A 14 8.73 -9.56 -3.81
C LYS A 14 7.25 -9.47 -4.16
N VAL A 15 6.62 -8.31 -4.01
CA VAL A 15 5.21 -8.11 -4.40
C VAL A 15 5.05 -8.30 -5.91
N LEU A 16 5.95 -7.75 -6.72
CA LEU A 16 5.91 -7.92 -8.18
C LEU A 16 6.01 -9.40 -8.58
N GLN A 17 6.98 -10.14 -8.01
CA GLN A 17 7.15 -11.57 -8.25
C GLN A 17 5.89 -12.38 -7.90
N LEU A 18 5.23 -12.05 -6.79
CA LEU A 18 3.98 -12.71 -6.39
C LEU A 18 2.85 -12.42 -7.38
N ILE A 19 2.73 -11.19 -7.88
CA ILE A 19 1.71 -10.81 -8.87
C ILE A 19 1.93 -11.58 -10.19
N GLU A 20 3.18 -11.68 -10.65
CA GLU A 20 3.54 -12.42 -11.87
C GLU A 20 3.28 -13.93 -11.74
N ALA A 21 3.61 -14.50 -10.57
CA ALA A 21 3.31 -15.90 -10.27
C ALA A 21 1.80 -16.16 -10.26
N LEU A 22 1.02 -15.30 -9.58
CA LEU A 22 -0.45 -15.38 -9.55
C LEU A 22 -1.06 -15.28 -10.94
N HIS A 23 -0.55 -14.41 -11.81
CA HIS A 23 -1.02 -14.30 -13.19
C HIS A 23 -0.80 -15.61 -13.95
N THR A 24 0.38 -16.22 -13.81
CA THR A 24 0.72 -17.50 -14.44
C THR A 24 -0.17 -18.64 -13.94
N GLU A 25 -0.38 -18.73 -12.62
CA GLU A 25 -1.25 -19.73 -12.00
C GLU A 25 -2.71 -19.60 -12.50
N LEU A 26 -3.25 -18.38 -12.55
CA LEU A 26 -4.60 -18.15 -13.07
C LEU A 26 -4.72 -18.51 -14.55
N ALA A 27 -3.71 -18.18 -15.37
CA ALA A 27 -3.70 -18.52 -16.79
C ALA A 27 -3.76 -20.05 -17.03
N GLY A 28 -3.13 -20.83 -16.15
CA GLY A 28 -3.13 -22.29 -16.18
C GLY A 28 -4.43 -22.99 -15.77
N ILE A 29 -5.44 -22.25 -15.28
CA ILE A 29 -6.75 -22.84 -14.95
C ILE A 29 -7.57 -23.04 -16.23
N ASP A 30 -7.79 -24.27 -16.67
CA ASP A 30 -8.48 -24.57 -17.94
C ASP A 30 -9.93 -24.10 -17.98
N ASP A 31 -10.67 -24.24 -16.87
CA ASP A 31 -12.07 -23.82 -16.80
C ASP A 31 -12.18 -22.28 -16.68
N PRO A 32 -12.80 -21.59 -17.66
CA PRO A 32 -12.90 -20.13 -17.66
C PRO A 32 -13.75 -19.57 -16.50
N VAL A 33 -14.73 -20.34 -16.00
CA VAL A 33 -15.56 -19.94 -14.86
C VAL A 33 -14.74 -20.00 -13.58
N VAL A 34 -14.01 -21.10 -13.36
CA VAL A 34 -13.11 -21.24 -12.19
C VAL A 34 -12.00 -20.18 -12.23
N ARG A 35 -11.46 -19.88 -13.41
CA ARG A 35 -10.45 -18.84 -13.61
C ARG A 35 -10.96 -17.46 -13.20
N ILE A 36 -12.13 -17.04 -13.66
CA ILE A 36 -12.67 -15.71 -13.34
C ILE A 36 -13.09 -15.59 -11.87
N GLU A 37 -13.60 -16.66 -11.26
CA GLU A 37 -13.90 -16.67 -9.82
C GLU A 37 -12.63 -16.54 -8.97
N SER A 38 -11.57 -17.24 -9.36
CA SER A 38 -10.27 -17.16 -8.69
C SER A 38 -9.67 -15.75 -8.82
N ALA A 39 -9.71 -15.15 -10.02
CA ALA A 39 -9.29 -13.77 -10.24
C ALA A 39 -10.09 -12.76 -9.40
N ARG A 40 -11.41 -12.97 -9.22
CA ARG A 40 -12.23 -12.13 -8.32
C ARG A 40 -11.78 -12.21 -6.87
N ARG A 41 -11.43 -13.40 -6.38
CA ARG A 41 -10.89 -13.58 -5.01
C ARG A 41 -9.54 -12.89 -4.85
N VAL A 42 -8.65 -13.00 -5.83
CA VAL A 42 -7.36 -12.28 -5.83
C VAL A 42 -7.60 -10.77 -5.77
N ARG A 43 -8.51 -10.24 -6.60
CA ARG A 43 -8.88 -8.81 -6.57
C ARG A 43 -9.44 -8.37 -5.21
N ALA A 44 -10.25 -9.21 -4.56
CA ALA A 44 -10.77 -8.91 -3.23
C ALA A 44 -9.65 -8.80 -2.18
N ASN A 45 -8.61 -9.64 -2.27
CA ASN A 45 -7.44 -9.53 -1.40
C ASN A 45 -6.57 -8.31 -1.75
N ALA A 46 -6.45 -7.93 -3.03
CA ALA A 46 -5.76 -6.70 -3.42
C ALA A 46 -6.40 -5.44 -2.81
N LYS A 47 -7.74 -5.41 -2.66
CA LYS A 47 -8.41 -4.32 -1.93
C LYS A 47 -7.99 -4.23 -0.45
N LYS A 48 -7.69 -5.37 0.19
CA LYS A 48 -7.16 -5.36 1.57
C LYS A 48 -5.78 -4.72 1.61
N PHE A 49 -4.96 -4.95 0.58
CA PHE A 49 -3.65 -4.29 0.46
C PHE A 49 -3.78 -2.75 0.34
N GLU A 50 -4.75 -2.24 -0.43
CA GLU A 50 -5.03 -0.79 -0.49
C GLU A 50 -5.38 -0.20 0.89
N THR A 51 -6.11 -0.98 1.71
CA THR A 51 -6.47 -0.58 3.09
C THR A 51 -5.24 -0.49 3.97
N LEU A 52 -4.37 -1.52 3.95
CA LEU A 52 -3.11 -1.53 4.70
C LEU A 52 -2.18 -0.39 4.27
N TYR A 53 -2.09 -0.11 2.97
CA TYR A 53 -1.31 1.03 2.46
C TYR A 53 -1.82 2.36 3.01
N ALA A 54 -3.15 2.54 3.06
CA ALA A 54 -3.75 3.75 3.61
C ALA A 54 -3.49 3.91 5.11
N GLU A 55 -3.43 2.80 5.87
CA GLU A 55 -3.07 2.78 7.29
C GLU A 55 -1.61 3.15 7.51
N ILE A 56 -0.68 2.52 6.77
CA ILE A 56 0.76 2.84 6.84
C ILE A 56 0.99 4.32 6.50
N THR A 57 0.35 4.82 5.44
CA THR A 57 0.44 6.24 5.05
C THR A 57 -0.07 7.15 6.17
N ARG A 58 -1.19 6.78 6.82
CA ARG A 58 -1.73 7.55 7.95
C ARG A 58 -0.75 7.59 9.12
N GLN A 59 -0.17 6.44 9.47
CA GLN A 59 0.80 6.35 10.55
C GLN A 59 2.03 7.21 10.25
N ALA A 60 2.59 7.11 9.05
CA ALA A 60 3.72 7.93 8.62
C ALA A 60 3.43 9.43 8.72
N VAL A 61 2.24 9.88 8.30
CA VAL A 61 1.82 11.29 8.45
C VAL A 61 1.80 11.70 9.93
N ARG A 62 1.26 10.87 10.83
CA ARG A 62 1.21 11.17 12.27
C ARG A 62 2.60 11.26 12.88
N ASP A 63 3.46 10.27 12.61
CA ASP A 63 4.84 10.24 13.11
C ASP A 63 5.64 11.47 12.64
N MET A 64 5.46 11.89 11.38
CA MET A 64 6.09 13.11 10.85
C MET A 64 5.54 14.38 11.50
N ARG A 65 4.24 14.42 11.84
CA ARG A 65 3.62 15.54 12.56
C ARG A 65 4.10 15.64 14.01
N GLU A 66 4.27 14.53 14.70
CA GLU A 66 4.85 14.48 16.06
C GLU A 66 6.30 15.01 16.07
N ARG A 67 7.02 14.84 14.96
CA ARG A 67 8.35 15.43 14.72
C ARG A 67 8.30 16.90 14.25
N ASN A 68 7.16 17.58 14.39
CA ASN A 68 6.91 18.97 14.00
C ASN A 68 7.10 19.29 12.50
N MET A 69 7.07 18.29 11.61
CA MET A 69 7.20 18.53 10.17
C MET A 69 5.95 19.20 9.59
N SER A 70 6.10 20.22 8.74
CA SER A 70 4.96 20.91 8.13
C SER A 70 4.17 20.02 7.17
N TYR A 71 2.85 20.25 7.04
CA TYR A 71 2.02 19.51 6.07
C TYR A 71 2.51 19.65 4.62
N ALA A 72 3.14 20.78 4.28
CA ALA A 72 3.73 20.98 2.96
C ALA A 72 4.90 20.04 2.72
N ARG A 73 5.76 19.84 3.72
CA ARG A 73 6.90 18.93 3.61
C ARG A 73 6.46 17.46 3.64
N ILE A 74 5.52 17.10 4.51
CA ILE A 74 4.96 15.73 4.55
C ILE A 74 4.35 15.35 3.19
N ALA A 75 3.60 16.27 2.57
CA ALA A 75 3.00 16.06 1.26
C ALA A 75 4.06 15.79 0.17
N GLU A 76 5.18 16.53 0.21
CA GLU A 76 6.31 16.34 -0.70
C GLU A 76 6.98 14.98 -0.50
N GLU A 77 7.30 14.61 0.75
CA GLU A 77 7.98 13.35 1.07
C GLU A 77 7.15 12.11 0.71
N LEU A 78 5.83 12.17 0.94
CA LEU A 78 4.94 11.05 0.72
C LEU A 78 4.30 11.04 -0.68
N GLY A 79 4.55 12.05 -1.51
CA GLY A 79 3.95 12.18 -2.83
C GLY A 79 2.43 12.35 -2.81
N VAL A 80 1.87 12.96 -1.75
CA VAL A 80 0.42 13.20 -1.60
C VAL A 80 0.09 14.69 -1.66
N SER A 81 -1.20 15.04 -1.81
CA SER A 81 -1.60 16.45 -1.73
C SER A 81 -1.50 16.98 -0.30
N ARG A 82 -1.27 18.30 -0.14
CA ARG A 82 -1.29 18.97 1.18
C ARG A 82 -2.61 18.75 1.93
N ALA A 83 -3.73 18.82 1.21
CA ALA A 83 -5.05 18.57 1.77
C ALA A 83 -5.18 17.12 2.29
N ARG A 84 -4.61 16.15 1.56
CA ARG A 84 -4.59 14.76 1.98
C ARG A 84 -3.75 14.53 3.23
N ALA A 85 -2.56 15.14 3.30
CA ALA A 85 -1.71 15.09 4.50
C ALA A 85 -2.43 15.67 5.72
N TYR A 86 -3.14 16.80 5.58
CA TYR A 86 -3.97 17.36 6.65
C TYR A 86 -5.07 16.38 7.09
N GLN A 87 -5.85 15.84 6.15
CA GLN A 87 -6.94 14.89 6.46
C GLN A 87 -6.45 13.65 7.21
N LEU A 88 -5.28 13.12 6.83
CA LEU A 88 -4.70 11.94 7.44
C LEU A 88 -4.21 12.19 8.88
N ALA A 89 -3.73 13.40 9.18
CA ALA A 89 -3.36 13.78 10.54
C ALA A 89 -4.58 14.07 11.42
N SER A 90 -5.64 14.66 10.85
CA SER A 90 -6.82 15.13 11.59
C SER A 90 -7.82 14.04 11.94
N LYS A 91 -7.82 12.89 11.25
CA LYS A 91 -8.77 11.81 11.53
C LYS A 91 -8.29 11.00 12.74
N PRO A 92 -9.04 10.95 13.88
CA PRO A 92 -8.71 10.04 14.97
C PRO A 92 -8.79 8.59 14.47
N ALA A 93 -8.02 7.68 15.07
CA ALA A 93 -8.21 6.25 14.80
C ALA A 93 -9.62 5.88 15.27
N GLU A 94 -10.49 5.45 14.36
CA GLU A 94 -11.79 4.90 14.75
C GLU A 94 -11.49 3.62 15.55
N PRO A 95 -11.95 3.50 16.81
CA PRO A 95 -11.80 2.27 17.57
C PRO A 95 -12.70 1.19 16.96
N GLU A 96 -12.17 -0.03 16.84
CA GLU A 96 -12.91 -1.24 16.46
C GLU A 96 -14.06 -1.56 17.42
#